data_AF-A0A7S2RHK3-F1
#
_entry.id   AF-A0A7S2RHK3-F1
#
_cell.length_a   1.000
_cell.length_b   1.000
_cell.length_c   1.000
_cell.angle_alpha   90.00
_cell.angle_beta   90.00
_cell.angle_gamma   90.00
#
_symmetry.space_group_name_H-M   'P 1'
#
loop_
_entity.id
_entity.type
_entity.pdbx_description
1 polymer ?
#
loop_
_entity_poly.entity_id
_entity_poly.type
_entity_poly.pdbx_seq_one_letter_code
_entity_poly.pdbx_strand_id
1 'polypeptide(L)'
;MPRCRWLGGQGLLWLVAASHRSSGFSTVALRHLDGQRSGSVLAGCSRGVEAEPREEGPCALEPCWSARLRQGRGAVAAALACVAVALVPIQVSASPQDLNFELKSRLDLYGKTYSAQRRAQIAEEQKREEEAQSSNAQVRRGLPSPKGKMTVSGRLDERRPPLLSEKERIKVLYAYLEEMERDIFARKWDTLSSYIGVFEKQELAFENIIDSLRTSQAAADRDAKRAMEYEARQMFLTLDAMAEATRFRDIRQAEKSYVQLAIAYDRFLKAADLYDVYDDTDTSKLYESIPEDLLVYDREDPPRVQDDVLIIAGPDKGRTGKLIGVSDASSKGVVRVEYRKRTASKDASFEVKVVDLQNVAKTIPDKPQDAQLKSLMMCPGGLFRGCSGSSADDTSGGE
;
A
#
# COMPACT_ATOMS: atom_id res chain seq x y z
N MET A 1 20.72 51.03 25.55
CA MET A 1 21.05 52.24 24.77
C MET A 1 21.48 51.83 23.36
N PRO A 2 21.06 52.55 22.32
CA PRO A 2 20.99 52.04 20.94
C PRO A 2 22.05 52.64 20.01
N ARG A 3 22.37 51.93 18.91
CA ARG A 3 22.85 52.48 17.63
C ARG A 3 22.29 51.55 16.53
N CYS A 4 21.28 51.96 15.76
CA CYS A 4 21.35 52.69 14.47
C CYS A 4 22.26 51.95 13.47
N ARG A 5 21.82 51.59 12.25
CA ARG A 5 21.21 52.47 11.25
C ARG A 5 20.57 51.67 10.11
N TRP A 6 19.41 52.12 9.67
CA TRP A 6 18.81 51.88 8.35
C TRP A 6 19.20 53.01 7.40
N LEU A 7 19.57 52.67 6.17
CA LEU A 7 19.49 53.41 4.89
C LEU A 7 19.66 52.29 3.83
N GLY A 8 18.81 52.03 2.84
CA GLY A 8 17.82 52.86 2.16
C GLY A 8 18.14 52.81 0.66
N GLY A 9 17.27 52.18 -0.14
CA GLY A 9 16.98 52.64 -1.50
C GLY A 9 17.28 51.73 -2.69
N GLN A 10 16.25 51.66 -3.56
CA GLN A 10 16.26 51.42 -5.02
C GLN A 10 16.40 49.95 -5.44
N GLY A 11 15.47 49.30 -6.16
CA GLY A 11 14.50 49.78 -7.13
C GLY A 11 14.93 49.31 -8.52
N LEU A 12 14.38 48.21 -9.02
CA LEU A 12 14.46 47.85 -10.45
C LEU A 12 13.32 46.91 -10.83
N LEU A 13 12.31 47.55 -11.43
CA LEU A 13 11.26 46.96 -12.26
C LEU A 13 11.92 46.38 -13.51
N TRP A 14 11.63 45.13 -13.87
CA TRP A 14 11.79 44.65 -15.24
C TRP A 14 10.41 44.33 -15.81
N LEU A 15 9.93 45.28 -16.61
CA LEU A 15 8.86 45.10 -17.58
C LEU A 15 9.52 44.54 -18.85
N VAL A 16 9.18 43.32 -19.26
CA VAL A 16 9.43 42.86 -20.64
C VAL A 16 8.08 42.53 -21.24
N ALA A 17 7.59 43.46 -22.04
CA ALA A 17 6.51 43.23 -22.99
C ALA A 17 7.14 42.74 -24.30
N ALA A 18 6.68 41.58 -24.79
CA ALA A 18 6.80 41.22 -26.20
C ALA A 18 5.45 40.68 -26.65
N SER A 19 4.80 41.46 -27.51
CA SER A 19 3.57 41.13 -28.24
C SER A 19 3.96 40.75 -29.66
N HIS A 20 3.59 39.56 -30.13
CA HIS A 20 2.81 39.36 -31.36
C HIS A 20 2.66 37.87 -31.76
N ARG A 21 1.40 37.49 -32.01
CA ARG A 21 0.86 36.52 -33.00
C ARG A 21 1.75 35.35 -33.46
N SER A 22 1.24 34.14 -33.32
CA SER A 22 0.57 33.46 -34.45
C SER A 22 -0.23 32.24 -34.00
N SER A 23 -1.42 32.14 -34.57
CA SER A 23 -2.33 31.01 -34.57
C SER A 23 -1.73 29.81 -35.31
N GLY A 24 -1.78 28.62 -34.70
CA GLY A 24 -1.45 27.37 -35.35
C GLY A 24 -2.35 26.24 -34.84
N PHE A 25 -3.45 26.01 -35.54
CA PHE A 25 -4.27 24.81 -35.45
C PHE A 25 -3.38 23.58 -35.68
N SER A 26 -3.31 22.64 -34.72
CA SER A 26 -2.79 21.30 -35.00
C SER A 26 -3.92 20.41 -35.48
N THR A 27 -3.98 20.24 -36.80
CA THR A 27 -4.77 19.23 -37.47
C THR A 27 -4.18 17.86 -37.16
N VAL A 28 -4.97 16.98 -36.54
CA VAL A 28 -4.66 15.56 -36.39
C VAL A 28 -4.66 14.93 -37.78
N ALA A 29 -3.48 14.68 -38.33
CA ALA A 29 -3.30 13.90 -39.54
C ALA A 29 -3.30 12.41 -39.19
N LEU A 30 -4.42 11.74 -39.49
CA LEU A 30 -4.51 10.29 -39.64
C LEU A 30 -3.59 9.86 -40.80
N ARG A 31 -2.41 9.31 -40.48
CA ARG A 31 -1.61 8.56 -41.46
C ARG A 31 -2.09 7.11 -41.47
N HIS A 32 -2.75 6.77 -42.57
CA HIS A 32 -2.84 5.41 -43.10
C HIS A 32 -1.42 4.83 -43.26
N LEU A 33 -1.15 3.68 -42.66
CA LEU A 33 -0.01 2.83 -43.02
C LEU A 33 -0.56 1.58 -43.70
N ASP A 34 -0.50 1.61 -45.04
CA ASP A 34 -0.57 0.43 -45.88
C ASP A 34 0.84 -0.16 -46.04
N GLY A 35 0.91 -1.49 -45.87
CA GLY A 35 1.74 -2.38 -46.67
C GLY A 35 3.24 -2.43 -46.42
N GLN A 36 3.71 -3.57 -45.88
CA GLN A 36 4.60 -4.46 -46.65
C GLN A 36 4.76 -5.82 -45.96
N ARG A 37 4.15 -6.84 -46.56
CA ARG A 37 4.49 -8.26 -46.34
C ARG A 37 5.76 -8.56 -47.11
N SER A 38 6.84 -8.88 -46.42
CA SER A 38 7.98 -9.61 -46.98
C SER A 38 7.96 -11.03 -46.43
N GLY A 39 7.63 -11.98 -47.31
CA GLY A 39 7.76 -13.41 -47.04
C GLY A 39 9.22 -13.82 -47.02
N SER A 40 9.56 -14.75 -46.13
CA SER A 40 10.69 -15.66 -46.35
C SER A 40 10.23 -17.07 -46.05
N VAL A 41 10.35 -17.88 -47.08
CA VAL A 41 10.10 -19.32 -47.11
C VAL A 41 11.41 -19.98 -46.70
N LEU A 42 11.41 -20.76 -45.62
CA LEU A 42 12.39 -21.84 -45.45
C LEU A 42 11.66 -23.12 -45.07
N ALA A 43 11.81 -24.07 -45.98
CA ALA A 43 11.36 -25.44 -45.89
C ALA A 43 12.21 -26.23 -44.89
N GLY A 44 11.57 -27.11 -44.14
CA GLY A 44 12.20 -28.10 -43.29
C GLY A 44 11.22 -29.25 -43.02
N CYS A 45 11.19 -30.22 -43.92
CA CYS A 45 10.48 -31.49 -43.75
C CYS A 45 11.27 -32.45 -42.86
N SER A 46 10.59 -33.16 -41.93
CA SER A 46 10.79 -34.56 -41.50
C SER A 46 9.76 -34.87 -40.39
N ARG A 47 8.65 -35.56 -40.68
CA ARG A 47 8.34 -36.99 -40.38
C ARG A 47 8.66 -37.40 -38.92
N GLY A 48 7.76 -37.96 -38.11
CA GLY A 48 6.36 -38.36 -38.30
C GLY A 48 5.80 -39.13 -37.09
N VAL A 49 4.53 -39.56 -37.22
CA VAL A 49 3.84 -40.72 -36.58
C VAL A 49 3.74 -40.67 -35.03
N GLU A 50 2.58 -40.65 -34.37
CA GLU A 50 1.47 -41.61 -34.38
C GLU A 50 0.12 -40.94 -34.05
N ALA A 51 -0.93 -41.51 -34.63
CA ALA A 51 -2.34 -41.19 -34.41
C ALA A 51 -3.00 -42.37 -33.68
N GLU A 52 -3.97 -42.09 -32.82
CA GLU A 52 -5.09 -42.99 -32.47
C GLU A 52 -6.32 -42.15 -32.03
N PRO A 53 -7.56 -42.66 -32.20
CA PRO A 53 -8.73 -41.83 -32.50
C PRO A 53 -9.96 -42.02 -31.57
N ARG A 54 -10.98 -41.17 -31.80
CA ARG A 54 -12.43 -41.32 -31.49
C ARG A 54 -12.83 -41.25 -29.99
N GLU A 55 -13.91 -40.59 -29.58
CA GLU A 55 -15.30 -40.78 -30.05
C GLU A 55 -16.12 -39.48 -30.19
N GLU A 56 -17.00 -39.49 -31.19
CA GLU A 56 -18.14 -38.59 -31.39
C GLU A 56 -19.42 -39.24 -30.85
N GLY A 57 -20.35 -38.45 -30.30
CA GLY A 57 -21.73 -38.88 -30.00
C GLY A 57 -22.56 -37.80 -29.30
N PRO A 58 -23.90 -37.72 -29.50
CA PRO A 58 -24.48 -36.55 -30.15
C PRO A 58 -25.70 -35.87 -29.46
N CYS A 59 -26.15 -34.77 -30.09
CA CYS A 59 -27.54 -34.28 -30.25
C CYS A 59 -28.23 -33.35 -29.21
N ALA A 60 -28.62 -32.18 -29.76
CA ALA A 60 -29.88 -31.43 -29.58
C ALA A 60 -30.06 -30.66 -28.24
N LEU A 61 -30.58 -29.42 -28.16
CA LEU A 61 -31.69 -28.75 -28.86
C LEU A 61 -31.49 -27.21 -28.87
N GLU A 62 -31.88 -26.62 -29.99
CA GLU A 62 -32.28 -25.21 -30.23
C GLU A 62 -33.46 -24.75 -29.33
N PRO A 63 -33.70 -23.43 -29.10
CA PRO A 63 -34.43 -22.63 -30.09
C PRO A 63 -34.00 -21.16 -30.27
N CYS A 64 -33.79 -20.80 -31.54
CA CYS A 64 -34.40 -19.68 -32.26
C CYS A 64 -35.13 -18.58 -31.45
N TRP A 65 -34.55 -17.37 -31.44
CA TRP A 65 -35.32 -16.12 -31.46
C TRP A 65 -34.88 -15.29 -32.67
N SER A 66 -35.73 -15.27 -33.70
CA SER A 66 -35.64 -14.33 -34.82
C SER A 66 -36.92 -13.50 -34.91
N ALA A 67 -36.80 -12.20 -34.65
CA ALA A 67 -37.79 -11.18 -35.00
C ALA A 67 -36.99 -9.97 -35.52
N ARG A 68 -36.77 -9.87 -36.84
CA ARG A 68 -37.64 -9.20 -37.81
C ARG A 68 -37.84 -7.70 -37.47
N LEU A 69 -36.90 -6.86 -37.92
CA LEU A 69 -37.17 -5.46 -38.21
C LEU A 69 -36.97 -5.19 -39.70
N ARG A 70 -38.09 -4.85 -40.34
CA ARG A 70 -38.22 -4.50 -41.75
C ARG A 70 -37.68 -3.09 -42.00
N GLN A 71 -37.13 -2.94 -43.19
CA GLN A 71 -36.86 -1.70 -43.88
C GLN A 71 -38.07 -0.75 -43.89
N GLY A 72 -37.81 0.53 -43.62
CA GLY A 72 -38.67 1.65 -43.97
C GLY A 72 -37.78 2.80 -44.43
N ARG A 73 -37.49 2.85 -45.74
CA ARG A 73 -37.00 4.06 -46.41
C ARG A 73 -38.18 5.01 -46.54
N GLY A 74 -38.11 6.17 -45.90
CA GLY A 74 -39.06 7.26 -46.07
C GLY A 74 -38.35 8.58 -45.81
N ALA A 75 -38.19 9.37 -46.85
CA ALA A 75 -37.57 10.68 -46.82
C ALA A 75 -38.38 11.65 -45.95
N VAL A 76 -37.71 12.35 -45.02
CA VAL A 76 -38.20 13.63 -44.51
C VAL A 76 -37.04 14.61 -44.57
N ALA A 77 -37.18 15.53 -45.51
CA ALA A 77 -36.36 16.70 -45.66
C ALA A 77 -36.64 17.70 -44.52
N ALA A 78 -35.62 18.54 -44.27
CA ALA A 78 -35.73 19.89 -43.74
C ALA A 78 -36.29 20.07 -42.31
N ALA A 79 -35.37 20.21 -41.35
CA ALA A 79 -35.41 21.26 -40.33
C ALA A 79 -34.09 21.27 -39.54
N LEU A 80 -33.02 21.80 -40.15
CA LEU A 80 -31.84 22.27 -39.42
C LEU A 80 -32.24 23.56 -38.69
N ALA A 81 -32.86 23.41 -37.53
CA ALA A 81 -33.03 24.50 -36.58
C ALA A 81 -31.74 24.61 -35.75
N CYS A 82 -31.00 25.69 -35.98
CA CYS A 82 -29.87 26.12 -35.18
C CYS A 82 -30.27 26.23 -33.70
N VAL A 83 -29.98 25.21 -32.90
CA VAL A 83 -29.83 25.39 -31.45
C VAL A 83 -28.46 26.00 -31.25
N ALA A 84 -28.43 27.34 -31.20
CA ALA A 84 -27.30 28.08 -30.68
C ALA A 84 -27.16 27.73 -29.20
N VAL A 85 -26.38 26.68 -28.91
CA VAL A 85 -25.87 26.42 -27.56
C VAL A 85 -24.94 27.59 -27.26
N ALA A 86 -25.46 28.55 -26.50
CA ALA A 86 -24.65 29.58 -25.87
C ALA A 86 -23.62 28.86 -24.97
N LEU A 87 -22.40 28.71 -25.49
CA LEU A 87 -21.24 28.35 -24.70
C LEU A 87 -20.98 29.52 -23.74
N VAL A 88 -21.67 29.52 -22.60
CA VAL A 88 -21.29 30.33 -21.46
C VAL A 88 -19.97 29.75 -20.98
N PRO A 89 -18.85 30.49 -21.04
CA PRO A 89 -17.62 30.04 -20.41
C PRO A 89 -17.88 30.03 -18.90
N ILE A 90 -18.12 28.84 -18.35
CA ILE A 90 -18.13 28.64 -16.90
C ILE A 90 -16.68 28.81 -16.46
N GLN A 91 -16.30 30.03 -16.09
CA GLN A 91 -15.08 30.29 -15.34
C GLN A 91 -15.27 29.70 -13.94
N VAL A 92 -14.93 28.41 -13.78
CA VAL A 92 -14.77 27.81 -12.47
C VAL A 92 -13.43 28.30 -11.92
N SER A 93 -13.40 29.52 -11.37
CA SER A 93 -12.27 30.03 -10.59
C SER A 93 -12.37 29.56 -9.14
N ALA A 94 -12.51 28.25 -8.93
CA ALA A 94 -12.32 27.69 -7.59
C ALA A 94 -10.82 27.51 -7.39
N SER A 95 -10.26 28.16 -6.37
CA SER A 95 -8.84 27.98 -6.08
C SER A 95 -8.62 26.51 -5.67
N PRO A 96 -7.48 25.88 -6.03
CA PRO A 96 -7.18 24.50 -5.62
C PRO A 96 -7.23 24.27 -4.10
N GLN A 97 -7.17 25.33 -3.29
CA GLN A 97 -7.29 25.26 -1.83
C GLN A 97 -8.74 25.04 -1.37
N ASP A 98 -9.73 25.60 -2.08
CA ASP A 98 -11.14 25.50 -1.73
C ASP A 98 -11.69 24.09 -2.01
N LEU A 99 -11.23 23.45 -3.10
CA LEU A 99 -11.56 22.06 -3.43
C LEU A 99 -11.06 21.08 -2.36
N ASN A 100 -9.89 21.33 -1.77
CA ASN A 100 -9.34 20.49 -0.70
C ASN A 100 -10.13 20.63 0.61
N PHE A 101 -10.65 21.82 0.92
CA PHE A 101 -11.44 22.04 2.12
C PHE A 101 -12.79 21.31 2.05
N GLU A 102 -13.46 21.36 0.90
CA GLU A 102 -14.74 20.68 0.71
C GLU A 102 -14.59 19.15 0.67
N LEU A 103 -13.54 18.63 0.03
CA LEU A 103 -13.23 17.19 0.07
C LEU A 103 -12.95 16.72 1.50
N LYS A 104 -12.21 17.51 2.29
CA LYS A 104 -11.93 17.19 3.69
C LYS A 104 -13.20 17.21 4.54
N SER A 105 -14.08 18.20 4.37
CA SER A 105 -15.34 18.27 5.12
C SER A 105 -16.28 17.11 4.78
N ARG A 106 -16.32 16.69 3.51
CA ARG A 106 -17.10 15.51 3.07
C ARG A 106 -16.50 14.21 3.61
N LEU A 107 -15.17 14.07 3.63
CA LEU A 107 -14.52 12.92 4.27
C LEU A 107 -14.76 12.89 5.80
N ASP A 108 -14.78 14.05 6.44
CA ASP A 108 -15.08 14.17 7.87
C ASP A 108 -16.53 13.82 8.19
N LEU A 109 -17.46 14.29 7.36
CA LEU A 109 -18.88 13.93 7.49
C LEU A 109 -19.08 12.44 7.22
N TYR A 110 -18.47 11.92 6.15
CA TYR A 110 -18.55 10.50 5.79
C TYR A 110 -17.96 9.62 6.89
N GLY A 111 -16.81 9.97 7.46
CA GLY A 111 -16.24 9.25 8.60
C GLY A 111 -17.14 9.26 9.84
N LYS A 112 -17.77 10.41 10.14
CA LYS A 112 -18.71 10.53 11.28
C LYS A 112 -19.98 9.72 11.05
N THR A 113 -20.56 9.78 9.86
CA THR A 113 -21.77 9.01 9.52
C THR A 113 -21.48 7.53 9.43
N TYR A 114 -20.33 7.16 8.85
CA TYR A 114 -19.88 5.77 8.73
C TYR A 114 -19.65 5.17 10.12
N SER A 115 -18.83 5.80 10.97
CA SER A 115 -18.61 5.33 12.34
C SER A 115 -19.89 5.30 13.18
N ALA A 116 -20.82 6.24 12.98
CA ALA A 116 -22.12 6.20 13.65
C ALA A 116 -23.00 5.04 13.14
N GLN A 117 -23.08 4.85 11.83
CA GLN A 117 -23.85 3.78 11.20
C GLN A 117 -23.28 2.40 11.53
N ARG A 118 -21.95 2.26 11.52
CA ARG A 118 -21.27 1.02 11.89
C ARG A 118 -21.44 0.69 13.36
N ARG A 119 -21.30 1.68 14.27
CA ARG A 119 -21.61 1.49 15.69
C ARG A 119 -23.07 1.09 15.92
N ALA A 120 -24.01 1.65 15.15
CA ALA A 120 -25.41 1.24 15.21
C ALA A 120 -25.61 -0.21 14.73
N GLN A 121 -24.94 -0.62 13.65
CA GLN A 121 -24.98 -2.01 13.17
C GLN A 121 -24.39 -2.99 14.19
N ILE A 122 -23.22 -2.68 14.77
CA ILE A 122 -22.60 -3.50 15.81
C ILE A 122 -23.52 -3.61 17.03
N ALA A 123 -24.15 -2.51 17.46
CA ALA A 123 -25.09 -2.52 18.57
C ALA A 123 -26.33 -3.38 18.26
N GLU A 124 -26.85 -3.34 17.03
CA GLU A 124 -27.93 -4.22 16.59
C GLU A 124 -27.52 -5.69 16.53
N GLU A 125 -26.31 -6.00 16.05
CA GLU A 125 -25.77 -7.37 16.03
C GLU A 125 -25.58 -7.92 17.44
N GLN A 126 -24.99 -7.14 18.35
CA GLN A 126 -24.86 -7.52 19.76
C GLN A 126 -26.21 -7.78 20.40
N LYS A 127 -27.20 -6.90 20.15
CA LYS A 127 -28.57 -7.10 20.64
C LYS A 127 -29.18 -8.40 20.09
N ARG A 128 -28.97 -8.72 18.81
CA ARG A 128 -29.43 -9.99 18.22
C ARG A 128 -28.73 -11.20 18.83
N GLU A 129 -27.44 -11.11 19.12
CA GLU A 129 -26.70 -12.19 19.80
C GLU A 129 -27.20 -12.39 21.24
N GLU A 130 -27.48 -11.31 21.97
CA GLU A 130 -28.08 -11.38 23.32
C GLU A 130 -29.49 -12.00 23.28
N GLU A 131 -30.33 -11.60 22.33
CA GLU A 131 -31.65 -12.20 22.11
C GLU A 131 -31.54 -13.70 21.76
N ALA A 132 -30.61 -14.08 20.88
CA ALA A 132 -30.33 -15.46 20.53
C ALA A 132 -29.81 -16.28 21.72
N GLN A 133 -28.95 -15.71 22.56
CA GLN A 133 -28.47 -16.37 23.78
C GLN A 133 -29.58 -16.53 24.83
N SER A 134 -30.45 -15.53 24.98
CA SER A 134 -31.58 -15.57 25.91
C SER A 134 -32.63 -16.63 25.54
N SER A 135 -32.92 -16.78 24.24
CA SER A 135 -33.86 -17.81 23.75
C SER A 135 -33.31 -19.22 23.97
N ASN A 136 -32.00 -19.43 23.77
CA ASN A 136 -31.34 -20.71 24.02
C ASN A 136 -31.29 -21.05 25.53
N ALA A 137 -31.16 -20.04 26.40
CA ALA A 137 -31.24 -20.22 27.86
C ALA A 137 -32.64 -20.64 28.33
N GLN A 138 -33.71 -20.22 27.65
CA GLN A 138 -35.07 -20.66 27.95
C GLN A 138 -35.30 -22.14 27.58
N VAL A 139 -34.76 -22.60 26.44
CA VAL A 139 -34.84 -24.02 26.02
C VAL A 139 -34.16 -24.95 27.03
N ARG A 140 -33.06 -24.51 27.65
CA ARG A 140 -32.35 -25.31 28.68
C ARG A 140 -33.10 -25.45 30.01
N ARG A 141 -34.11 -24.63 30.31
CA ARG A 141 -34.93 -24.79 31.54
C ARG A 141 -35.89 -25.97 31.50
N GLY A 142 -36.07 -26.62 30.34
CA GLY A 142 -36.95 -27.79 30.19
C GLY A 142 -36.29 -29.15 30.40
N LEU A 143 -34.95 -29.22 30.53
CA LEU A 143 -34.27 -30.51 30.72
C LEU A 143 -34.25 -30.92 32.20
N PRO A 144 -34.70 -32.15 32.53
CA PRO A 144 -34.68 -32.64 33.89
C PRO A 144 -33.24 -32.72 34.41
N SER A 145 -32.97 -32.02 35.51
CA SER A 145 -31.67 -32.00 36.18
C SER A 145 -31.16 -33.43 36.44
N PRO A 146 -29.96 -33.81 35.94
CA PRO A 146 -29.30 -35.02 36.37
C PRO A 146 -28.95 -34.88 37.86
N LYS A 147 -29.59 -35.71 38.70
CA LYS A 147 -29.35 -35.78 40.15
C LYS A 147 -27.98 -36.43 40.40
N GLY A 148 -26.91 -35.68 40.24
CA GLY A 148 -25.55 -36.09 40.56
C GLY A 148 -24.84 -35.03 41.38
N LYS A 149 -24.77 -35.21 42.71
CA LYS A 149 -23.93 -34.39 43.60
C LYS A 149 -22.45 -34.72 43.35
N MET A 150 -21.80 -34.01 42.43
CA MET A 150 -20.34 -33.91 42.41
C MET A 150 -19.94 -32.55 42.96
N THR A 151 -19.60 -32.52 44.24
CA THR A 151 -18.89 -31.42 44.88
C THR A 151 -17.44 -31.45 44.43
N VAL A 152 -17.15 -30.84 43.28
CA VAL A 152 -15.78 -30.48 42.89
C VAL A 152 -15.66 -28.98 43.12
N SER A 153 -15.30 -28.60 44.35
CA SER A 153 -14.91 -27.25 44.72
C SER A 153 -13.48 -26.98 44.23
N GLY A 154 -13.26 -27.14 42.92
CA GLY A 154 -12.10 -26.61 42.24
C GLY A 154 -12.42 -25.18 41.89
N ARG A 155 -11.93 -24.22 42.70
CA ARG A 155 -11.75 -22.83 42.27
C ARG A 155 -10.83 -22.87 41.05
N LEU A 156 -11.42 -23.07 39.87
CA LEU A 156 -10.81 -22.68 38.62
C LEU A 156 -10.78 -21.15 38.73
N ASP A 157 -9.67 -20.65 39.26
CA ASP A 157 -9.21 -19.32 38.93
C ASP A 157 -9.17 -19.31 37.40
N GLU A 158 -10.27 -18.86 36.80
CA GLU A 158 -10.39 -18.41 35.42
C GLU A 158 -9.40 -17.26 35.30
N ARG A 159 -8.11 -17.63 35.20
CA ARG A 159 -7.02 -16.75 34.82
C ARG A 159 -7.32 -16.39 33.39
N ARG A 160 -8.19 -15.40 33.20
CA ARG A 160 -8.27 -14.64 31.96
C ARG A 160 -6.82 -14.35 31.59
N PRO A 161 -6.39 -14.67 30.36
CA PRO A 161 -5.07 -14.28 29.91
C PRO A 161 -4.91 -12.79 30.24
N PRO A 162 -3.73 -12.36 30.73
CA PRO A 162 -3.51 -10.95 31.03
C PRO A 162 -3.97 -10.17 29.80
N LEU A 163 -4.93 -9.25 30.02
CA LEU A 163 -5.45 -8.44 28.93
C LEU A 163 -4.24 -7.77 28.30
N LEU A 164 -3.90 -8.17 27.07
CA LEU A 164 -2.83 -7.54 26.33
C LEU A 164 -3.09 -6.05 26.34
N SER A 165 -2.03 -5.27 26.55
CA SER A 165 -2.17 -3.82 26.44
C SER A 165 -2.74 -3.49 25.06
N GLU A 166 -3.55 -2.44 24.95
CA GLU A 166 -4.13 -2.03 23.67
C GLU A 166 -3.04 -1.83 22.59
N LYS A 167 -1.85 -1.40 23.03
CA LYS A 167 -0.66 -1.27 22.19
C LYS A 167 -0.21 -2.61 21.59
N GLU A 168 -0.12 -3.66 22.40
CA GLU A 168 0.24 -5.01 21.94
C GLU A 168 -0.83 -5.58 21.02
N ARG A 169 -2.12 -5.35 21.33
CA ARG A 169 -3.23 -5.80 20.49
C ARG A 169 -3.15 -5.21 19.08
N ILE A 170 -2.85 -3.90 18.98
CA ILE A 170 -2.64 -3.26 17.69
C ILE A 170 -1.41 -3.84 17.01
N LYS A 171 -0.26 -3.95 17.68
CA LYS A 171 0.97 -4.51 17.10
C LYS A 171 0.77 -5.90 16.49
N VAL A 172 -0.02 -6.76 17.13
CA VAL A 172 -0.33 -8.12 16.63
C VAL A 172 -1.02 -8.11 15.26
N LEU A 173 -1.74 -7.04 14.89
CA LEU A 173 -2.38 -6.90 13.56
C LEU A 173 -1.40 -6.95 12.41
N TYR A 174 -0.12 -6.66 12.66
CA TYR A 174 0.95 -6.77 11.69
C TYR A 174 1.04 -8.17 11.06
N ALA A 175 1.01 -9.23 11.88
CA ALA A 175 1.09 -10.59 11.38
C ALA A 175 -0.09 -10.92 10.45
N TYR A 176 -1.26 -10.35 10.76
CA TYR A 176 -2.43 -10.48 9.89
C TYR A 176 -2.28 -9.73 8.57
N LEU A 177 -1.58 -8.59 8.51
CA LEU A 177 -1.25 -7.93 7.23
C LEU A 177 -0.35 -8.80 6.34
N GLU A 178 0.60 -9.52 6.92
CA GLU A 178 1.47 -10.42 6.14
C GLU A 178 0.70 -11.63 5.59
N GLU A 179 -0.18 -12.22 6.40
CA GLU A 179 -1.04 -13.31 5.96
C GLU A 179 -2.07 -12.84 4.92
N MET A 180 -2.65 -11.63 5.08
CA MET A 180 -3.53 -11.03 4.08
C MET A 180 -2.82 -10.82 2.74
N GLU A 181 -1.60 -10.30 2.74
CA GLU A 181 -0.80 -10.15 1.52
C GLU A 181 -0.66 -11.50 0.80
N ARG A 182 -0.16 -12.50 1.54
CA ARG A 182 0.07 -13.85 1.01
C ARG A 182 -1.21 -14.43 0.40
N ASP A 183 -2.34 -14.28 1.09
CA ASP A 183 -3.61 -14.85 0.68
C ASP A 183 -4.26 -14.11 -0.49
N ILE A 184 -4.03 -12.79 -0.65
CA ILE A 184 -4.43 -12.04 -1.85
C ILE A 184 -3.71 -12.61 -3.09
N PHE A 185 -2.38 -12.77 -3.03
CA PHE A 185 -1.61 -13.30 -4.15
C PHE A 185 -1.89 -14.79 -4.41
N ALA A 186 -2.19 -15.56 -3.36
CA ALA A 186 -2.63 -16.95 -3.46
C ALA A 186 -4.12 -17.10 -3.85
N ARG A 187 -4.87 -15.99 -3.98
CA ARG A 187 -6.30 -15.95 -4.31
C ARG A 187 -7.18 -16.74 -3.33
N LYS A 188 -6.82 -16.75 -2.05
CA LYS A 188 -7.57 -17.40 -0.96
C LYS A 188 -8.56 -16.40 -0.35
N TRP A 189 -9.72 -16.24 -0.97
CA TRP A 189 -10.70 -15.22 -0.57
C TRP A 189 -11.41 -15.52 0.76
N ASP A 190 -11.56 -16.80 1.11
CA ASP A 190 -12.33 -17.22 2.27
C ASP A 190 -11.64 -16.82 3.60
N THR A 191 -10.30 -16.83 3.62
CA THR A 191 -9.48 -16.43 4.78
C THR A 191 -9.44 -14.92 4.96
N LEU A 192 -9.43 -14.15 3.87
CA LEU A 192 -9.40 -12.67 3.91
C LEU A 192 -10.58 -12.08 4.70
N SER A 193 -11.76 -12.66 4.57
CA SER A 193 -12.95 -12.20 5.32
C SER A 193 -12.75 -12.36 6.84
N SER A 194 -12.04 -13.41 7.26
CA SER A 194 -11.73 -13.63 8.67
C SER A 194 -10.72 -12.61 9.19
N TYR A 195 -9.70 -12.28 8.41
CA TYR A 195 -8.71 -11.26 8.77
C TYR A 195 -9.34 -9.88 8.89
N ILE A 196 -10.23 -9.50 7.96
CA ILE A 196 -10.97 -8.23 8.03
C ILE A 196 -11.75 -8.15 9.36
N GLY A 197 -12.46 -9.21 9.74
CA GLY A 197 -13.17 -9.27 11.01
C GLY A 197 -12.27 -9.16 12.24
N VAL A 198 -10.99 -9.57 12.17
CA VAL A 198 -10.01 -9.35 13.24
C VAL A 198 -9.70 -7.87 13.41
N PHE A 199 -9.47 -7.14 12.31
CA PHE A 199 -9.23 -5.70 12.34
C PHE A 199 -10.43 -4.93 12.88
N GLU A 200 -11.65 -5.26 12.42
CA GLU A 200 -12.89 -4.63 12.89
C GLU A 200 -13.06 -4.76 14.42
N LYS A 201 -12.75 -5.94 14.97
CA LYS A 201 -12.81 -6.18 16.43
C LYS A 201 -11.78 -5.36 17.22
N GLN A 202 -10.74 -4.82 16.57
CA GLN A 202 -9.76 -3.96 17.23
C GLN A 202 -10.12 -2.48 17.20
N GLU A 203 -11.22 -2.04 16.56
CA GLU A 203 -11.60 -0.62 16.47
C GLU A 203 -11.56 0.10 17.82
N LEU A 204 -12.11 -0.53 18.86
CA LEU A 204 -12.10 0.02 20.22
C LEU A 204 -10.68 0.20 20.80
N ALA A 205 -9.72 -0.64 20.42
CA ALA A 205 -8.33 -0.50 20.86
C ALA A 205 -7.67 0.77 20.26
N PHE A 206 -7.97 1.06 18.99
CA PHE A 206 -7.54 2.30 18.34
C PHE A 206 -8.17 3.53 19.02
N GLU A 207 -9.48 3.49 19.29
CA GLU A 207 -10.19 4.57 19.99
C GLU A 207 -9.60 4.81 21.39
N ASN A 208 -9.35 3.75 22.16
CA ASN A 208 -8.77 3.84 23.50
C ASN A 208 -7.39 4.52 23.51
N ILE A 209 -6.53 4.19 22.53
CA ILE A 209 -5.22 4.82 22.38
C ILE A 209 -5.35 6.30 22.00
N ILE A 210 -6.23 6.63 21.07
CA ILE A 210 -6.50 8.02 20.66
C ILE A 210 -7.05 8.84 21.84
N ASP A 211 -7.97 8.27 22.60
CA ASP A 211 -8.61 8.93 23.75
C ASP A 211 -7.62 9.15 24.90
N SER A 212 -6.62 8.28 25.06
CA SER A 212 -5.58 8.46 26.07
C SER A 212 -4.79 9.77 25.92
N LEU A 213 -4.66 10.30 24.69
CA LEU A 213 -4.00 11.58 24.43
C LEU A 213 -4.90 12.81 24.70
N ARG A 214 -6.23 12.64 24.89
CA ARG A 214 -7.18 13.76 25.05
C ARG A 214 -6.95 14.58 26.32
N THR A 215 -6.30 13.98 27.30
CA THR A 215 -6.04 14.62 28.59
C THR A 215 -4.90 15.64 28.50
N SER A 216 -4.07 15.56 27.47
CA SER A 216 -2.96 16.48 27.29
C SER A 216 -3.37 17.77 26.55
N GLN A 217 -2.84 18.90 27.01
CA GLN A 217 -3.01 20.22 26.38
C GLN A 217 -1.83 20.62 25.50
N ALA A 218 -0.79 19.77 25.39
CA ALA A 218 0.37 20.06 24.57
C ALA A 218 -0.01 20.17 23.08
N ALA A 219 0.61 21.12 22.36
CA ALA A 219 0.36 21.29 20.93
C ALA A 219 0.75 20.02 20.13
N ALA A 220 1.88 19.40 20.47
CA ALA A 220 2.35 18.16 19.86
C ALA A 220 1.32 17.02 20.00
N ASP A 221 0.75 16.83 21.19
CA ASP A 221 -0.22 15.76 21.43
C ASP A 221 -1.53 15.99 20.67
N ARG A 222 -1.95 17.25 20.47
CA ARG A 222 -3.11 17.58 19.64
C ARG A 222 -2.88 17.25 18.17
N ASP A 223 -1.68 17.48 17.66
CA ASP A 223 -1.34 17.18 16.27
C ASP A 223 -1.16 15.66 16.05
N ALA A 224 -0.50 14.96 16.98
CA ALA A 224 -0.41 13.50 17.00
C ALA A 224 -1.79 12.86 17.04
N LYS A 225 -2.69 13.38 17.89
CA LYS A 225 -4.09 12.92 17.96
C LYS A 225 -4.81 13.05 16.63
N ARG A 226 -4.73 14.22 15.98
CA ARG A 226 -5.36 14.46 14.68
C ARG A 226 -4.81 13.52 13.60
N ALA A 227 -3.50 13.27 13.62
CA ALA A 227 -2.88 12.31 12.72
C ALA A 227 -3.41 10.88 12.96
N MET A 228 -3.45 10.43 14.22
CA MET A 228 -4.00 9.11 14.55
C MET A 228 -5.47 8.95 14.17
N GLU A 229 -6.32 9.95 14.46
CA GLU A 229 -7.74 9.93 14.09
C GLU A 229 -7.92 9.83 12.56
N TYR A 230 -7.09 10.55 11.81
CA TYR A 230 -7.13 10.53 10.36
C TYR A 230 -6.72 9.15 9.82
N GLU A 231 -5.58 8.62 10.27
CA GLU A 231 -5.04 7.35 9.77
C GLU A 231 -5.89 6.15 10.19
N ALA A 232 -6.39 6.11 11.44
CA ALA A 232 -7.33 5.08 11.88
C ALA A 232 -8.60 5.07 11.02
N ARG A 233 -9.15 6.25 10.69
CA ARG A 233 -10.30 6.34 9.79
C ARG A 233 -9.97 5.83 8.38
N GLN A 234 -8.80 6.19 7.84
CA GLN A 234 -8.38 5.70 6.52
C GLN A 234 -8.24 4.18 6.50
N MET A 235 -7.73 3.57 7.57
CA MET A 235 -7.65 2.11 7.69
C MET A 235 -9.03 1.46 7.57
N PHE A 236 -10.03 1.90 8.36
CA PHE A 236 -11.35 1.27 8.35
C PHE A 236 -12.11 1.49 7.04
N LEU A 237 -12.00 2.67 6.42
CA LEU A 237 -12.54 2.90 5.07
C LEU A 237 -11.91 1.96 4.03
N THR A 238 -10.60 1.70 4.17
CA THR A 238 -9.88 0.79 3.28
C THR A 238 -10.24 -0.67 3.54
N LEU A 239 -10.54 -1.04 4.79
CA LEU A 239 -11.03 -2.38 5.13
C LEU A 239 -12.39 -2.67 4.49
N ASP A 240 -13.29 -1.69 4.42
CA ASP A 240 -14.56 -1.86 3.69
C ASP A 240 -14.32 -2.09 2.20
N ALA A 241 -13.44 -1.29 1.59
CA ALA A 241 -13.08 -1.45 0.19
C ALA A 241 -12.41 -2.81 -0.08
N MET A 242 -11.64 -3.32 0.89
CA MET A 242 -11.07 -4.67 0.86
C MET A 242 -12.15 -5.74 0.98
N ALA A 243 -13.13 -5.57 1.87
CA ALA A 243 -14.26 -6.49 2.02
C ALA A 243 -15.08 -6.58 0.74
N GLU A 244 -15.33 -5.44 0.09
CA GLU A 244 -15.98 -5.38 -1.21
C GLU A 244 -15.16 -6.08 -2.30
N ALA A 245 -13.86 -5.80 -2.39
CA ALA A 245 -12.95 -6.45 -3.33
C ALA A 245 -12.92 -7.98 -3.13
N THR A 246 -12.89 -8.44 -1.88
CA THR A 246 -12.90 -9.86 -1.51
C THR A 246 -14.22 -10.52 -1.90
N ARG A 247 -15.35 -9.85 -1.67
CA ARG A 247 -16.68 -10.32 -2.06
C ARG A 247 -16.80 -10.52 -3.58
N PHE A 248 -16.24 -9.60 -4.36
CA PHE A 248 -16.22 -9.69 -5.82
C PHE A 248 -15.03 -10.46 -6.40
N ARG A 249 -14.10 -10.91 -5.55
CA ARG A 249 -12.85 -11.59 -5.93
C ARG A 249 -12.01 -10.78 -6.93
N ASP A 250 -12.00 -9.47 -6.78
CA ASP A 250 -11.21 -8.56 -7.61
C ASP A 250 -9.81 -8.41 -7.04
N ILE A 251 -8.84 -9.08 -7.68
CA ILE A 251 -7.44 -9.07 -7.24
C ILE A 251 -6.80 -7.69 -7.30
N ARG A 252 -7.12 -6.88 -8.32
CA ARG A 252 -6.48 -5.56 -8.48
C ARG A 252 -6.98 -4.61 -7.42
N GLN A 253 -8.29 -4.63 -7.15
CA GLN A 253 -8.86 -3.82 -6.10
C GLN A 253 -8.41 -4.30 -4.72
N ALA A 254 -8.27 -5.62 -4.50
CA ALA A 254 -7.76 -6.17 -3.24
C ALA A 254 -6.29 -5.75 -3.00
N GLU A 255 -5.42 -5.87 -4.01
CA GLU A 255 -4.02 -5.40 -3.93
C GLU A 255 -3.95 -3.90 -3.61
N LYS A 256 -4.75 -3.08 -4.30
CA LYS A 256 -4.80 -1.63 -4.06
C LYS A 256 -5.27 -1.29 -2.64
N SER A 257 -6.35 -1.93 -2.17
CA SER A 257 -6.86 -1.75 -0.81
C SER A 257 -5.85 -2.26 0.22
N TYR A 258 -5.14 -3.36 -0.03
CA TYR A 258 -4.07 -3.85 0.84
C TYR A 258 -2.99 -2.80 1.05
N VAL A 259 -2.49 -2.23 -0.05
CA VAL A 259 -1.41 -1.22 -0.03
C VAL A 259 -1.84 0.01 0.75
N GLN A 260 -3.07 0.48 0.55
CA GLN A 260 -3.62 1.62 1.29
C GLN A 260 -3.78 1.32 2.78
N LEU A 261 -4.22 0.11 3.12
CA LEU A 261 -4.38 -0.34 4.50
C LEU A 261 -3.02 -0.41 5.20
N ALA A 262 -2.02 -0.99 4.54
CA ALA A 262 -0.66 -1.10 5.06
C ALA A 262 -0.02 0.28 5.32
N ILE A 263 -0.23 1.24 4.41
CA ILE A 263 0.25 2.63 4.60
C ILE A 263 -0.44 3.29 5.79
N ALA A 264 -1.78 3.22 5.86
CA ALA A 264 -2.53 3.86 6.94
C ALA A 264 -2.18 3.25 8.32
N TYR A 265 -2.00 1.93 8.36
CA TYR A 265 -1.55 1.23 9.56
C TYR A 265 -0.14 1.65 9.99
N ASP A 266 0.83 1.69 9.07
CA ASP A 266 2.20 2.16 9.34
C ASP A 266 2.21 3.60 9.89
N ARG A 267 1.45 4.51 9.26
CA ARG A 267 1.35 5.90 9.71
C ARG A 267 0.66 6.04 11.07
N PHE A 268 -0.35 5.22 11.35
CA PHE A 268 -0.96 5.16 12.66
C PHE A 268 0.07 4.74 13.72
N LEU A 269 0.86 3.69 13.47
CA LEU A 269 1.90 3.24 14.39
C LEU A 269 2.95 4.34 14.66
N LYS A 270 3.33 5.13 13.65
CA LYS A 270 4.23 6.28 13.80
C LYS A 270 3.61 7.39 14.64
N ALA A 271 2.38 7.78 14.34
CA ALA A 271 1.68 8.84 15.06
C ALA A 271 1.41 8.49 16.53
N ALA A 272 1.21 7.19 16.81
CA ALA A 272 0.97 6.65 18.14
C ALA A 272 2.27 6.30 18.91
N ASP A 273 3.45 6.53 18.31
CA ASP A 273 4.75 6.15 18.85
C ASP A 273 4.79 4.69 19.34
N LEU A 274 4.32 3.78 18.47
CA LEU A 274 4.24 2.35 18.77
C LEU A 274 5.40 1.54 18.19
N TYR A 275 6.27 2.14 17.38
CA TYR A 275 7.46 1.45 16.88
C TYR A 275 8.44 1.15 18.03
N ASP A 276 8.92 -0.09 18.12
CA ASP A 276 9.99 -0.44 19.09
C ASP A 276 11.30 0.28 18.75
N VAL A 277 11.57 0.36 17.45
CA VAL A 277 12.76 0.97 16.86
C VAL A 277 12.28 1.77 15.66
N TYR A 278 12.21 3.08 15.82
CA TYR A 278 12.03 4.00 14.71
C TYR A 278 13.41 4.47 14.26
N ASP A 279 13.80 4.13 13.03
CA ASP A 279 15.07 4.55 12.45
C ASP A 279 14.84 5.66 11.42
N ASP A 280 14.83 6.90 11.92
CA ASP A 280 14.78 8.13 11.12
C ASP A 280 16.15 8.52 10.54
N THR A 281 17.18 7.67 10.69
CA THR A 281 18.49 8.04 10.16
C THR A 281 18.49 8.03 8.64
N ASP A 282 18.86 9.18 8.08
CA ASP A 282 19.13 9.34 6.67
C ASP A 282 20.33 8.48 6.28
N THR A 283 20.03 7.31 5.71
CA THR A 283 21.02 6.34 5.27
C THR A 283 21.79 6.82 4.05
N SER A 284 21.30 7.83 3.31
CA SER A 284 21.99 8.34 2.12
C SER A 284 23.43 8.75 2.41
N LYS A 285 23.67 9.39 3.57
CA LYS A 285 25.00 9.83 4.04
C LYS A 285 25.97 8.67 4.26
N LEU A 286 25.47 7.50 4.65
CA LEU A 286 26.29 6.31 4.83
C LEU A 286 26.78 5.74 3.48
N TYR A 287 26.03 6.01 2.40
CA TYR A 287 26.32 5.54 1.05
C TYR A 287 26.92 6.62 0.13
N GLU A 288 27.15 7.84 0.62
CA GLU A 288 27.79 8.91 -0.17
C GLU A 288 29.21 8.54 -0.61
N SER A 289 29.93 7.77 0.22
CA SER A 289 31.32 7.35 -0.06
C SER A 289 31.43 6.02 -0.81
N ILE A 290 30.31 5.30 -0.98
CA ILE A 290 30.28 3.97 -1.60
C ILE A 290 29.98 4.15 -3.09
N PRO A 291 30.90 3.79 -4.01
CA PRO A 291 30.64 3.88 -5.43
C PRO A 291 29.43 3.01 -5.82
N GLU A 292 28.58 3.52 -6.72
CA GLU A 292 27.32 2.88 -7.11
C GLU A 292 27.52 1.48 -7.72
N ASP A 293 28.69 1.22 -8.30
CA ASP A 293 29.05 -0.08 -8.87
C ASP A 293 29.17 -1.20 -7.81
N LEU A 294 29.30 -0.84 -6.53
CA LEU A 294 29.26 -1.82 -5.43
C LEU A 294 27.83 -2.23 -5.06
N LEU A 295 26.81 -1.50 -5.50
CA LEU A 295 25.41 -1.86 -5.31
C LEU A 295 24.98 -2.79 -6.46
N VAL A 296 24.83 -4.08 -6.15
CA VAL A 296 24.58 -5.12 -7.17
C VAL A 296 23.09 -5.37 -7.37
N TYR A 297 22.44 -4.59 -8.22
CA TYR A 297 21.00 -4.74 -8.54
C TYR A 297 20.76 -5.01 -10.02
N ASP A 298 19.56 -5.46 -10.37
CA ASP A 298 19.14 -5.63 -11.76
C ASP A 298 18.78 -4.26 -12.37
N ARG A 299 19.49 -3.87 -13.43
CA ARG A 299 19.29 -2.61 -14.16
C ARG A 299 18.32 -2.76 -15.34
N GLU A 300 18.04 -3.99 -15.76
CA GLU A 300 17.31 -4.29 -16.99
C GLU A 300 15.84 -4.63 -16.71
N ASP A 301 15.55 -5.37 -15.64
CA ASP A 301 14.17 -5.73 -15.26
C ASP A 301 13.62 -4.74 -14.21
N PRO A 302 12.60 -3.93 -14.54
CA PRO A 302 11.97 -3.04 -13.56
C PRO A 302 11.30 -3.86 -12.45
N PRO A 303 11.32 -3.37 -11.20
CA PRO A 303 10.78 -4.13 -10.07
C PRO A 303 9.26 -4.31 -10.19
N ARG A 304 8.79 -5.52 -9.90
CA ARG A 304 7.37 -5.88 -9.89
C ARG A 304 6.86 -6.06 -8.47
N VAL A 305 5.54 -5.99 -8.29
CA VAL A 305 4.92 -6.31 -7.00
C VAL A 305 5.33 -7.73 -6.59
N GLN A 306 5.66 -7.91 -5.31
CA GLN A 306 6.28 -9.08 -4.68
C GLN A 306 7.79 -9.27 -4.86
N ASP A 307 8.45 -8.52 -5.76
CA ASP A 307 9.91 -8.60 -5.91
C ASP A 307 10.61 -8.03 -4.67
N ASP A 308 11.75 -8.64 -4.34
CA ASP A 308 12.70 -8.06 -3.40
C ASP A 308 13.44 -6.91 -4.10
N VAL A 309 13.54 -5.79 -3.40
CA VAL A 309 14.01 -4.53 -3.96
C VAL A 309 15.04 -3.85 -3.06
N LEU A 310 15.93 -3.10 -3.70
CA LEU A 310 16.92 -2.21 -3.10
C LEU A 310 16.57 -0.77 -3.44
N ILE A 311 16.51 0.08 -2.42
CA ILE A 311 16.34 1.52 -2.63
C ILE A 311 17.70 2.10 -3.05
N ILE A 312 17.81 2.60 -4.28
CA ILE A 312 19.08 3.06 -4.86
C ILE A 312 19.34 4.56 -4.63
N ALA A 313 18.31 5.33 -4.30
CA ALA A 313 18.39 6.78 -4.09
C ALA A 313 17.38 7.27 -3.04
N GLY A 314 17.63 8.48 -2.50
CA GLY A 314 16.80 9.09 -1.45
C GLY A 314 17.29 8.80 -0.03
N PRO A 315 16.52 9.20 1.00
CA PRO A 315 16.94 9.10 2.41
C PRO A 315 17.11 7.65 2.89
N ASP A 316 16.42 6.72 2.25
CA ASP A 316 16.44 5.28 2.54
C ASP A 316 17.41 4.50 1.61
N LYS A 317 18.38 5.18 0.96
CA LYS A 317 19.35 4.54 0.06
C LYS A 317 20.10 3.39 0.74
N GLY A 318 20.16 2.26 0.05
CA GLY A 318 20.83 1.04 0.49
C GLY A 318 19.97 0.14 1.38
N ARG A 319 18.73 0.54 1.73
CA ARG A 319 17.79 -0.33 2.43
C ARG A 319 17.13 -1.31 1.46
N THR A 320 16.94 -2.54 1.91
CA THR A 320 16.25 -3.60 1.17
C THR A 320 14.83 -3.80 1.70
N GLY A 321 13.93 -4.23 0.83
CA GLY A 321 12.56 -4.53 1.20
C GLY A 321 11.83 -5.31 0.12
N LYS A 322 10.52 -5.41 0.25
CA LYS A 322 9.64 -6.02 -0.75
C LYS A 322 8.72 -4.97 -1.34
N LEU A 323 8.59 -4.93 -2.67
CA LEU A 323 7.64 -4.03 -3.32
C LEU A 323 6.22 -4.59 -3.17
N ILE A 324 5.39 -3.95 -2.33
CA ILE A 324 4.03 -4.44 -2.04
C ILE A 324 2.97 -3.83 -2.95
N GLY A 325 3.27 -2.73 -3.64
CA GLY A 325 2.33 -2.08 -4.54
C GLY A 325 2.93 -0.96 -5.37
N VAL A 326 2.20 -0.58 -6.42
CA VAL A 326 2.53 0.54 -7.30
C VAL A 326 1.31 1.45 -7.42
N SER A 327 1.53 2.75 -7.29
CA SER A 327 0.48 3.76 -7.50
C SER A 327 0.41 4.12 -8.99
N ASP A 328 -0.72 3.80 -9.63
CA ASP A 328 -0.97 4.06 -11.06
C ASP A 328 -0.79 5.55 -11.46
N ALA A 329 -1.07 6.47 -10.54
CA ALA A 329 -1.16 7.90 -10.86
C ALA A 329 0.17 8.65 -10.70
N SER A 330 1.12 8.14 -9.92
CA SER A 330 2.24 8.94 -9.42
C SER A 330 3.62 8.35 -9.66
N SER A 331 3.74 7.20 -10.35
CA SER A 331 5.01 6.47 -10.50
C SER A 331 5.70 6.18 -9.16
N LYS A 332 4.91 6.05 -8.08
CA LYS A 332 5.39 5.74 -6.73
C LYS A 332 5.17 4.28 -6.42
N GLY A 333 6.22 3.62 -5.95
CA GLY A 333 6.18 2.29 -5.35
C GLY A 333 5.93 2.39 -3.85
N VAL A 334 5.30 1.36 -3.31
CA VAL A 334 5.13 1.19 -1.88
C VAL A 334 5.97 -0.01 -1.48
N VAL A 335 7.03 0.26 -0.71
CA VAL A 335 8.04 -0.72 -0.33
C VAL A 335 7.90 -1.02 1.16
N ARG A 336 7.81 -2.30 1.48
CA ARG A 336 7.90 -2.80 2.85
C ARG A 336 9.37 -3.04 3.18
N VAL A 337 9.96 -2.13 3.92
CA VAL A 337 11.38 -2.15 4.30
C VAL A 337 11.53 -2.98 5.57
N GLU A 338 12.40 -4.00 5.54
CA GLU A 338 12.63 -4.88 6.68
C GLU A 338 13.74 -4.30 7.57
N TYR A 339 13.43 -4.06 8.85
CA TYR A 339 14.47 -3.75 9.83
C TYR A 339 14.99 -5.04 10.45
N ARG A 340 16.20 -5.41 10.08
CA ARG A 340 16.96 -6.38 10.85
C ARG A 340 17.39 -5.73 12.16
N LYS A 341 16.69 -6.07 13.25
CA LYS A 341 17.16 -5.76 14.60
C LYS A 341 18.56 -6.35 14.77
N ARG A 342 19.53 -5.51 15.19
CA ARG A 342 20.88 -5.98 15.58
C ARG A 342 20.83 -6.90 16.81
N THR A 343 19.78 -6.78 17.60
CA THR A 343 19.52 -7.61 18.78
C THR A 343 18.84 -8.90 18.38
N ALA A 344 19.18 -10.01 19.05
CA ALA A 344 18.70 -11.36 18.77
C ALA A 344 17.17 -11.58 18.95
N SER A 345 16.37 -10.53 19.16
CA SER A 345 14.92 -10.65 19.20
C SER A 345 14.41 -10.99 17.80
N LYS A 346 13.70 -12.11 17.68
CA LYS A 346 13.16 -12.64 16.43
C LYS A 346 12.06 -11.79 15.79
N ASP A 347 11.62 -10.73 16.45
CA ASP A 347 10.52 -9.92 15.97
C ASP A 347 11.04 -8.90 14.95
N ALA A 348 11.09 -9.33 13.69
CA ALA A 348 11.32 -8.45 12.56
C ALA A 348 10.22 -7.39 12.54
N SER A 349 10.63 -6.13 12.59
CA SER A 349 9.74 -4.99 12.36
C SER A 349 9.94 -4.51 10.94
N PHE A 350 8.86 -4.36 10.17
CA PHE A 350 8.89 -3.65 8.89
C PHE A 350 8.33 -2.24 9.04
N GLU A 351 8.74 -1.37 8.12
CA GLU A 351 8.10 -0.08 7.88
C GLU A 351 7.63 -0.02 6.43
N VAL A 352 6.50 0.63 6.21
CA VAL A 352 5.98 0.85 4.86
C VAL A 352 6.42 2.24 4.39
N LYS A 353 7.22 2.29 3.33
CA LYS A 353 7.71 3.52 2.70
C LYS A 353 7.07 3.71 1.33
N VAL A 354 6.75 4.95 1.00
CA VAL A 354 6.34 5.34 -0.36
C VAL A 354 7.55 5.98 -1.03
N VAL A 355 8.05 5.35 -2.10
CA VAL A 355 9.29 5.71 -2.77
C VAL A 355 9.01 5.88 -4.27
N ASP A 356 9.68 6.80 -4.95
CA ASP A 356 9.56 6.89 -6.41
C ASP A 356 10.13 5.62 -7.06
N LEU A 357 9.43 5.04 -8.04
CA LEU A 357 9.84 3.77 -8.66
C LEU A 357 11.24 3.84 -9.30
N GLN A 358 11.64 5.01 -9.80
CA GLN A 358 12.98 5.24 -10.33
C GLN A 358 14.10 5.10 -9.29
N ASN A 359 13.76 5.22 -8.00
CA ASN A 359 14.70 5.10 -6.89
C ASN A 359 14.70 3.67 -6.31
N VAL A 360 14.04 2.72 -6.96
CA VAL A 360 13.90 1.34 -6.50
C VAL A 360 14.36 0.41 -7.60
N ALA A 361 15.24 -0.53 -7.28
CA ALA A 361 15.73 -1.54 -8.22
C ALA A 361 15.53 -2.95 -7.65
N LYS A 362 15.38 -3.95 -8.52
CA LYS A 362 15.22 -5.35 -8.12
C LYS A 362 16.54 -5.93 -7.62
N THR A 363 16.50 -6.68 -6.52
CA THR A 363 17.68 -7.36 -5.97
C THR A 363 17.95 -8.66 -6.73
N ILE A 364 19.23 -9.02 -6.86
CA ILE A 364 19.64 -10.30 -7.44
C ILE A 364 19.79 -11.31 -6.30
N PRO A 365 18.96 -12.38 -6.24
CA PRO A 365 18.86 -13.27 -5.07
C PRO A 365 20.16 -14.03 -4.75
N ASP A 366 21.00 -14.28 -5.76
CA ASP A 366 22.17 -15.17 -5.63
C ASP A 366 23.45 -14.48 -5.15
N LYS A 367 23.41 -13.15 -4.94
CA LYS A 367 24.56 -12.41 -4.41
C LYS A 367 24.18 -11.86 -3.04
N PRO A 368 24.69 -12.44 -1.93
CA PRO A 368 24.47 -11.87 -0.61
C PRO A 368 25.19 -10.52 -0.53
N GLN A 369 24.50 -9.45 -0.96
CA GLN A 369 24.95 -8.07 -0.84
C GLN A 369 25.28 -7.78 0.63
N ASP A 370 24.46 -8.31 1.53
CA ASP A 370 24.68 -8.28 2.96
C ASP A 370 26.04 -8.83 3.38
N ALA A 371 26.56 -9.89 2.77
CA ALA A 371 27.83 -10.47 3.21
C ALA A 371 29.01 -9.55 2.85
N GLN A 372 28.97 -8.94 1.66
CA GLN A 372 30.02 -8.01 1.21
C GLN A 372 29.92 -6.66 1.91
N LEU A 373 28.72 -6.08 2.04
CA LEU A 373 28.49 -4.85 2.79
C LEU A 373 28.77 -5.03 4.29
N LYS A 374 28.41 -6.17 4.90
CA LYS A 374 28.78 -6.46 6.29
C LYS A 374 30.30 -6.56 6.45
N SER A 375 31.01 -7.18 5.51
CA SER A 375 32.48 -7.21 5.54
C SER A 375 33.09 -5.81 5.47
N LEU A 376 32.48 -4.88 4.73
CA LEU A 376 32.97 -3.51 4.61
C LEU A 376 32.60 -2.65 5.84
N MET A 377 31.39 -2.80 6.37
CA MET A 377 30.88 -1.99 7.48
C MET A 377 31.29 -2.50 8.87
N MET A 378 31.72 -3.77 9.00
CA MET A 378 32.22 -4.34 10.25
C MET A 378 33.72 -4.15 10.48
N CYS A 379 34.35 -3.18 9.81
CA CYS A 379 35.65 -2.63 10.21
C CYS A 379 35.49 -1.29 10.96
N PRO A 380 34.93 -1.25 12.20
CA PRO A 380 34.91 -0.05 13.00
C PRO A 380 36.33 0.20 13.53
N GLY A 381 37.12 1.04 12.86
CA GLY A 381 38.42 1.48 13.37
C GLY A 381 39.62 1.27 12.45
N GLY A 382 39.43 0.97 11.17
CA GLY A 382 40.49 1.04 10.18
C GLY A 382 40.87 2.48 9.86
N LEU A 383 41.50 3.19 10.80
CA LEU A 383 42.51 4.18 10.43
C LEU A 383 43.37 3.49 9.37
N PHE A 384 43.36 4.05 8.17
CA PHE A 384 44.24 3.72 7.05
C PHE A 384 45.68 4.10 7.48
N ARG A 385 46.18 3.51 8.56
CA ARG A 385 47.58 3.55 8.95
C ARG A 385 48.21 2.58 7.98
N GLY A 386 48.86 3.16 6.96
CA GLY A 386 49.56 2.40 5.95
C GLY A 386 50.34 1.26 6.60
N CYS A 387 49.98 0.04 6.27
CA CYS A 387 50.93 -1.06 6.28
C CYS A 387 51.92 -0.76 5.16
N SER A 388 52.78 0.25 5.35
CA SER A 388 54.08 0.28 4.73
C SER A 388 54.79 -0.95 5.25
N GLY A 389 54.82 -2.00 4.42
CA GLY A 389 55.65 -3.16 4.63
C GLY A 389 57.09 -2.69 4.75
N SER A 390 57.54 -2.54 5.99
CA SER A 390 58.96 -2.53 6.32
C SER A 390 59.43 -3.95 6.05
N SER A 391 60.00 -4.18 4.87
CA SER A 391 60.84 -5.33 4.58
C SER A 391 62.01 -5.31 5.58
N ALA A 392 61.90 -6.12 6.63
CA ALA A 392 63.07 -6.45 7.45
C ALA A 392 63.96 -7.36 6.61
N ASP A 393 65.09 -6.80 6.19
CA ASP A 393 66.26 -7.53 5.70
C ASP A 393 66.77 -8.46 6.81
N ASP A 394 66.45 -9.75 6.70
CA ASP A 394 67.20 -10.80 7.39
C ASP A 394 68.48 -11.08 6.60
N THR A 395 69.57 -10.44 7.03
CA THR A 395 70.93 -10.73 6.56
C THR A 395 71.49 -11.86 7.42
N SER A 396 71.56 -13.07 6.86
CA SER A 396 72.34 -14.18 7.40
C SER A 396 73.39 -14.63 6.38
N GLY A 397 74.63 -14.75 6.84
CA GLY A 397 75.84 -15.07 6.07
C GLY A 397 76.92 -14.04 6.39
N GLY A 398 77.99 -14.30 7.13
CA GLY A 398 78.70 -15.55 7.35
C GLY A 398 80.13 -15.34 6.84
N GLU A 399 81.07 -15.09 7.76
CA GLU A 399 82.47 -15.58 7.82
C GLU A 399 83.21 -14.98 9.02
#